data_AF-A0A2E6QJS3-F1
#
_entry.id   AF-A0A2E6QJS3-F1
#
_cell.length_a   1.000
_cell.length_b   1.000
_cell.length_c   1.000
_cell.angle_alpha   90.00
_cell.angle_beta   90.00
_cell.angle_gamma   90.00
#
_symmetry.space_group_name_H-M   'P 1'
#
loop_
_entity.id
_entity.type
_entity.pdbx_description
1 polymer ?
#
loop_
_entity_poly.entity_id
_entity_poly.type
_entity_poly.pdbx_seq_one_letter_code
_entity_poly.pdbx_strand_id
1 'polypeptide(L)'
;MGSERLAEALEQGIADRRINACLDRVLCLNNCYRGPVIRIGAGGRFFFNAAPGDVPRILDALEAAAGRRALDDSDMVYPGG
;
A
#
# COMPACT_ATOMS: atom_id res chain seq x y z
N MET A 1 19.27 3.08 -4.70
CA MET A 1 18.38 2.68 -5.81
C MET A 1 17.68 1.36 -5.47
N GLY A 2 16.61 1.40 -4.66
CA GLY A 2 15.91 0.16 -4.27
C GLY A 2 14.52 0.41 -3.68
N SER A 3 14.37 1.52 -2.96
CA SER A 3 13.10 1.98 -2.40
C SER A 3 12.06 2.37 -3.45
N GLU A 4 12.48 2.96 -4.58
CA GLU A 4 11.56 3.44 -5.62
C GLU A 4 10.85 2.29 -6.36
N ARG A 5 11.60 1.26 -6.77
CA ARG A 5 11.03 0.06 -7.41
C ARG A 5 10.11 -0.71 -6.47
N LEU A 6 10.43 -0.74 -5.17
CA LEU A 6 9.58 -1.36 -4.16
C LEU A 6 8.27 -0.58 -3.99
N ALA A 7 8.34 0.75 -3.96
CA ALA A 7 7.17 1.61 -3.88
C ALA A 7 6.25 1.40 -5.09
N GLU A 8 6.81 1.37 -6.31
CA GLU A 8 6.04 1.16 -7.53
C GLU A 8 5.33 -0.21 -7.55
N ALA A 9 6.02 -1.28 -7.15
CA ALA A 9 5.42 -2.62 -7.04
C ALA A 9 4.30 -2.69 -6.00
N LEU A 10 4.43 -1.98 -4.87
CA LEU A 10 3.38 -1.88 -3.86
C LEU A 10 2.17 -1.09 -4.36
N GLU A 11 2.41 0.04 -5.03
CA GLU A 11 1.38 0.90 -5.60
C GLU A 11 0.56 0.15 -6.66
N GLN A 12 1.25 -0.57 -7.56
CA GLN A 12 0.60 -1.44 -8.55
C GLN A 12 -0.19 -2.58 -7.88
N GLY A 13 0.37 -3.24 -6.87
CA GLY A 13 -0.30 -4.34 -6.18
C GLY A 13 -1.53 -3.91 -5.38
N ILE A 14 -1.52 -2.70 -4.82
CA ILE A 14 -2.68 -2.10 -4.16
C ILE A 14 -3.80 -1.83 -5.18
N ALA A 15 -3.45 -1.26 -6.34
CA ALA A 15 -4.39 -0.96 -7.40
C ALA A 15 -5.00 -2.23 -8.02
N ASP A 16 -4.16 -3.21 -8.35
CA ASP A 16 -4.57 -4.49 -8.96
C ASP A 16 -5.54 -5.27 -8.05
N ARG A 17 -5.23 -5.34 -6.75
CA ARG A 17 -6.06 -6.03 -5.75
C ARG A 17 -7.22 -5.18 -5.23
N ARG A 18 -7.30 -3.91 -5.64
CA ARG A 18 -8.27 -2.91 -5.15
C ARG A 18 -8.32 -2.85 -3.62
N ILE A 19 -7.15 -2.85 -2.98
CA ILE A 19 -7.08 -2.74 -1.53
C ILE A 19 -7.51 -1.32 -1.13
N ASN A 20 -8.30 -1.19 -0.06
CA ASN A 20 -8.74 0.12 0.44
C ASN A 20 -7.61 0.84 1.20
N ALA A 21 -6.48 1.03 0.55
CA ALA A 21 -5.28 1.65 1.08
C ALA A 21 -4.62 2.54 0.02
N CYS A 22 -3.87 3.54 0.45
CA CYS A 22 -3.03 4.36 -0.41
C CYS A 22 -1.57 4.23 0.05
N LEU A 23 -0.64 4.32 -0.89
CA LEU A 23 0.79 4.39 -0.59
C LEU A 23 1.21 5.85 -0.46
N ASP A 24 1.78 6.22 0.68
CA ASP A 24 2.39 7.54 0.88
C ASP A 24 3.92 7.40 0.96
N ARG A 25 4.63 8.24 0.20
CA ARG A 25 6.10 8.22 0.13
C ARG A 25 6.67 9.23 1.13
N VAL A 26 6.99 8.75 2.32
CA VAL A 26 7.60 9.58 3.36
C VAL A 26 9.13 9.59 3.21
N LEU A 27 9.71 10.79 3.13
CA LEU A 27 11.17 10.99 2.97
C LEU A 27 11.99 10.36 4.10
N CYS A 28 11.52 10.44 5.35
CA CYS A 28 12.23 9.88 6.49
C CYS A 28 11.26 9.44 7.59
N LEU A 29 11.33 8.17 7.98
CA LEU A 29 10.62 7.62 9.15
C LEU A 29 11.48 7.65 10.42
N ASN A 30 12.51 8.51 10.46
CA ASN A 30 13.53 8.60 11.52
C ASN A 30 14.21 7.24 11.82
N ASN A 31 14.33 6.38 10.81
CA ASN A 31 14.77 4.99 10.95
C ASN A 31 15.79 4.62 9.87
N CYS A 32 16.71 5.53 9.56
CA CYS A 32 17.70 5.40 8.49
C CYS A 32 18.59 4.14 8.67
N TYR A 33 18.82 3.71 9.90
CA TYR A 33 19.60 2.51 10.24
C TYR A 33 18.83 1.18 10.05
N ARG A 34 17.53 1.22 9.73
CA ARG A 34 16.67 0.04 9.47
C ARG A 34 15.93 0.12 8.14
N GLY A 35 16.43 0.91 7.18
CA GLY A 35 15.79 1.12 5.89
C GLY A 35 15.95 -0.08 4.94
N PRO A 36 15.00 -0.32 4.02
CA PRO A 36 13.73 0.37 3.79
C PRO A 36 12.65 -0.03 4.83
N VAL A 37 11.86 0.97 5.28
CA VAL A 37 10.78 0.80 6.27
C VAL A 37 9.44 1.12 5.64
N ILE A 38 8.48 0.20 5.77
CA ILE A 38 7.09 0.40 5.38
C ILE A 38 6.25 0.43 6.64
N ARG A 39 5.41 1.46 6.78
CA ARG A 39 4.43 1.57 7.86
C ARG A 39 3.04 1.35 7.29
N ILE A 40 2.30 0.40 7.86
CA ILE A 40 0.87 0.26 7.60
C ILE A 40 0.13 1.17 8.59
N GLY A 41 -0.60 2.16 8.06
CA GLY A 41 -1.43 3.06 8.86
C GLY A 41 -2.55 2.31 9.60
N ALA A 42 -3.19 1.36 8.92
CA ALA A 42 -4.16 0.44 9.51
C ALA A 42 -3.47 -0.55 10.47
N GLY A 43 -3.68 -0.39 11.78
CA GLY A 43 -3.11 -1.26 12.81
C GLY A 43 -1.65 -0.98 13.19
N GLY A 44 -1.02 0.07 12.64
CA GLY A 44 0.27 0.60 13.11
C GLY A 44 1.48 -0.34 12.96
N ARG A 45 1.42 -1.32 12.06
CA ARG A 45 2.50 -2.29 11.83
C ARG A 45 3.64 -1.70 11.02
N PHE A 46 4.86 -2.10 11.35
CA PHE A 46 6.07 -1.73 10.61
C PHE A 46 6.71 -2.97 10.01
N PHE A 47 7.07 -2.87 8.73
CA PHE A 47 7.93 -3.84 8.03
C PHE A 47 9.29 -3.19 7.84
N PHE A 48 10.31 -3.83 8.40
CA PHE A 48 11.70 -3.39 8.29
C PHE A 48 12.44 -4.27 7.30
N ASN A 49 13.44 -3.71 6.61
CA ASN A 49 14.27 -4.43 5.65
C ASN A 49 13.47 -5.09 4.52
N ALA A 50 12.38 -4.45 4.10
CA ALA A 50 11.48 -5.00 3.09
C ALA A 50 12.22 -5.18 1.75
N ALA A 51 12.22 -6.42 1.25
CA ALA A 51 12.77 -6.76 -0.05
C ALA A 51 11.64 -6.84 -1.10
N PRO A 52 11.94 -6.76 -2.41
CA PRO A 52 10.94 -6.94 -3.45
C PRO A 52 10.21 -8.29 -3.38
N GLY A 53 10.83 -9.34 -2.81
CA GLY A 53 10.17 -10.63 -2.57
C GLY A 53 9.08 -10.60 -1.48
N ASP A 54 9.07 -9.60 -0.60
CA ASP A 54 8.10 -9.46 0.48
C ASP A 54 6.82 -8.73 0.05
N VAL A 55 6.82 -8.08 -1.12
CA VAL A 55 5.66 -7.37 -1.68
C VAL A 55 4.36 -8.17 -1.58
N PRO A 56 4.28 -9.44 -2.01
CA PRO A 56 3.03 -10.21 -1.90
C PRO A 56 2.56 -10.40 -0.45
N ARG A 57 3.47 -10.58 0.52
CA ARG A 57 3.10 -10.69 1.95
C ARG A 57 2.63 -9.37 2.52
N ILE A 58 3.22 -8.25 2.10
CA ILE A 58 2.82 -6.91 2.55
C ILE A 58 1.43 -6.58 2.02
N LEU A 59 1.14 -6.90 0.75
CA LEU A 59 -0.19 -6.73 0.15
C LEU A 59 -1.26 -7.58 0.84
N ASP A 60 -0.93 -8.82 1.22
CA ASP A 60 -1.83 -9.70 1.97
C ASP A 60 -2.15 -9.11 3.36
N ALA A 61 -1.12 -8.61 4.06
CA ALA A 61 -1.30 -7.93 5.34
C ALA A 61 -2.10 -6.62 5.22
N LEU A 62 -1.91 -5.86 4.14
CA LEU A 62 -2.67 -4.65 3.82
C LEU A 62 -4.14 -4.99 3.57
N GLU A 63 -4.40 -6.02 2.78
CA GLU A 63 -5.76 -6.51 2.50
C GLU A 63 -6.46 -6.98 3.77
N ALA A 64 -5.77 -7.75 4.63
CA ALA A 64 -6.32 -8.20 5.91
C ALA A 64 -6.62 -7.03 6.87
N ALA A 65 -5.83 -5.95 6.82
CA ALA A 65 -5.98 -4.81 7.72
C ALA A 65 -6.99 -3.75 7.23
N ALA A 66 -7.04 -3.49 5.92
CA ALA A 66 -7.85 -2.42 5.32
C ALA A 66 -9.08 -2.94 4.56
N GLY A 67 -9.10 -4.23 4.21
CA GLY A 67 -10.10 -4.81 3.32
C GLY A 67 -9.90 -4.42 1.86
N ARG A 68 -10.70 -5.02 0.97
CA ARG A 68 -10.81 -4.59 -0.43
C ARG A 68 -11.90 -3.53 -0.56
N ARG A 69 -11.67 -2.54 -1.42
CA ARG A 69 -12.70 -1.60 -1.83
C ARG A 69 -13.75 -2.40 -2.62
N ALA A 70 -14.97 -2.48 -2.11
CA ALA A 70 -16.10 -3.00 -2.87
C ALA A 70 -16.26 -2.18 -4.16
N LEU A 71 -16.75 -2.81 -5.24
CA LEU A 71 -17.25 -2.07 -6.41
C LEU A 71 -18.33 -1.13 -5.90
N ASP A 72 -17.97 0.13 -5.73
CA ASP A 72 -18.94 1.15 -5.41
C ASP A 72 -19.68 1.43 -6.71
N ASP A 73 -20.97 1.08 -6.72
CA ASP A 73 -21.99 1.36 -7.75
C ASP A 73 -22.13 2.87 -8.06
N SER A 74 -21.33 3.73 -7.40
CA SER A 74 -21.31 5.18 -7.56
C SER A 74 -20.62 5.68 -8.83
N ASP A 75 -20.22 4.80 -9.76
CA ASP A 75 -20.01 5.21 -11.16
C ASP A 75 -21.33 5.18 -11.96
N MET A 76 -22.49 5.09 -11.30
CA MET A 76 -23.70 5.73 -11.80
C MET A 76 -23.47 7.25 -11.82
N VAL A 77 -22.75 7.73 -12.84
CA VAL A 77 -22.94 9.07 -13.38
C VAL A 77 -24.42 9.15 -13.76
N TYR A 78 -25.26 9.71 -12.89
CA TYR A 78 -26.61 10.11 -13.24
C TYR A 78 -26.50 11.20 -14.32
N PRO A 79 -26.94 10.96 -15.57
CA PRO A 79 -27.12 12.04 -16.52
C PRO A 79 -28.44 12.72 -16.15
N GLY A 80 -28.38 13.70 -15.25
CA GLY A 80 -29.58 14.39 -14.75
C GLY A 80 -29.40 15.90 -14.69
N GLY A 81 -29.84 16.58 -15.75
CA GLY A 81 -30.06 18.03 -15.78
C GLY A 81 -29.82 18.67 -17.13
#